data_AF-A0A849HXI9-F1
#
_entry.id   AF-A0A849HXI9-F1
#
_cell.length_a   1.000
_cell.length_b   1.000
_cell.length_c   1.000
_cell.angle_alpha   90.00
_cell.angle_beta   90.00
_cell.angle_gamma   90.00
#
_symmetry.space_group_name_H-M   'P 1'
#
loop_
_entity.id
_entity.type
_entity.pdbx_description
1 polymer ?
#
loop_
_entity_poly.entity_id
_entity_poly.type
_entity_poly.pdbx_seq_one_letter_code
_entity_poly.pdbx_strand_id
1 'polypeptide(L)'
;MITFSAFSSQMGDTVNLIGQNAAKAGLIVVFVWACHILNLLTGKRLNVLGVWPRHLTGLKGVIFAPFLHADINHLFFNTIPLFLLTDFVLIATGQSFWLISTLIIVLSGLFTWITGRNAIHIGASGVIMGYWGFLVCLAVTQPTVFNVVIVVVMLYYLGGLFLNLFPSGESVSFEGHICGLVAGLLTAYIWIQSSGNIPEYLAYLWRYFFSAIARIF
;
A
#
# COMPACT_ATOMS: atom_id res chain seq x y z
N MET A 1 -12.90 20.37 20.98
CA MET A 1 -12.37 21.35 20.00
C MET A 1 -10.86 21.38 20.19
N ILE A 2 -10.06 21.00 19.19
CA ILE A 2 -8.59 21.04 19.29
C ILE A 2 -8.17 22.52 19.31
N THR A 3 -7.30 22.93 20.24
CA THR A 3 -6.79 24.30 20.26
C THR A 3 -5.81 24.52 19.11
N PHE A 4 -5.70 25.75 18.62
CA PHE A 4 -4.72 26.09 17.58
C PHE A 4 -3.28 25.72 17.98
N SER A 5 -2.94 25.87 19.27
CA SER A 5 -1.64 25.46 19.82
C SER A 5 -1.40 23.95 19.75
N ALA A 6 -2.41 23.14 20.11
CA ALA A 6 -2.30 21.68 20.04
C ALA A 6 -2.20 21.20 18.58
N PHE A 7 -2.96 21.80 17.67
CA PHE A 7 -2.84 21.56 16.23
C PHE A 7 -1.45 21.90 15.70
N SER A 8 -0.94 23.09 16.04
CA SER A 8 0.37 23.57 15.59
C SER A 8 1.50 22.67 16.11
N SER A 9 1.42 22.23 17.37
CA SER A 9 2.39 21.29 17.95
C SER A 9 2.36 19.95 17.20
N GLN A 10 1.18 19.37 17.02
CA GLN A 10 1.01 18.10 16.31
C GLN A 10 1.56 18.16 14.88
N MET A 11 1.35 19.27 14.18
CA MET A 11 1.91 19.49 12.86
C MET A 11 3.44 19.61 12.88
N GLY A 12 4.01 20.30 13.86
CA GLY A 12 5.46 20.39 14.05
C GLY A 12 6.10 19.02 14.29
N ASP A 13 5.51 18.20 15.16
CA ASP A 13 5.97 16.84 15.43
C ASP A 13 5.90 15.96 14.18
N THR A 14 4.82 16.10 13.41
CA THR A 14 4.64 15.39 12.13
C THR A 14 5.76 15.74 11.14
N VAL A 15 6.06 17.02 10.94
CA VAL A 15 7.11 17.47 10.02
C VAL A 15 8.48 16.92 10.43
N ASN A 16 8.77 16.89 11.73
CA ASN A 16 10.00 16.29 12.24
C ASN A 16 10.08 14.79 11.94
N LEU A 17 8.98 14.06 12.11
CA LEU A 17 8.92 12.63 11.79
C LEU A 17 9.10 12.35 10.29
N ILE A 18 8.53 13.19 9.41
CA ILE A 18 8.76 13.09 7.95
C ILE A 18 10.27 13.19 7.67
N GLY A 19 10.95 14.18 8.26
CA GLY A 19 12.41 14.32 8.10
C GLY A 19 13.19 13.10 8.59
N GLN A 20 12.80 12.51 9.72
CA GLN A 20 13.45 11.33 10.29
C GLN A 20 13.21 10.05 9.46
N ASN A 21 12.01 9.90 8.90
CA ASN A 21 11.60 8.72 8.15
C ASN A 21 11.99 8.80 6.66
N ALA A 22 12.24 10.00 6.13
CA ALA A 22 12.64 10.22 4.74
C ALA A 22 13.84 9.36 4.31
N ALA A 23 14.81 9.13 5.21
CA ALA A 23 15.95 8.26 4.93
C ALA A 23 15.50 6.80 4.68
N LYS A 24 14.58 6.27 5.50
CA LYS A 24 14.04 4.91 5.34
C LYS A 24 13.20 4.78 4.08
N ALA A 25 12.30 5.74 3.84
CA ALA A 25 11.49 5.77 2.62
C ALA A 25 12.37 5.88 1.36
N GLY A 26 13.39 6.74 1.40
CA GLY A 26 14.38 6.91 0.35
C GLY A 26 15.19 5.62 0.09
N LEU A 27 15.61 4.91 1.13
CA LEU A 27 16.31 3.62 0.98
C LEU A 27 15.45 2.57 0.28
N ILE A 28 14.15 2.51 0.58
CA ILE A 28 13.22 1.60 -0.12
C ILE A 28 13.11 1.98 -1.60
N VAL A 29 12.98 3.26 -1.92
CA VAL A 29 12.96 3.74 -3.31
C VAL A 29 14.27 3.38 -4.02
N VAL A 30 15.42 3.68 -3.43
CA VAL A 30 16.75 3.37 -3.99
C VAL A 30 16.89 1.87 -4.24
N PHE A 31 16.42 1.04 -3.32
CA PHE A 31 16.43 -0.42 -3.49
C PHE A 31 15.61 -0.85 -4.71
N VAL A 32 14.39 -0.35 -4.87
CA VAL A 32 13.54 -0.67 -6.03
C VAL A 32 14.18 -0.19 -7.35
N TRP A 33 14.81 1.00 -7.35
CA TRP A 33 15.57 1.48 -8.51
C TRP A 33 16.78 0.60 -8.83
N ALA A 34 17.52 0.15 -7.82
CA ALA A 34 18.63 -0.78 -7.99
C ALA A 34 18.16 -2.13 -8.57
N CYS A 35 17.04 -2.67 -8.08
CA CYS A 35 16.39 -3.86 -8.66
C CYS A 35 16.01 -3.64 -10.13
N HIS A 36 15.48 -2.47 -10.49
CA HIS A 36 15.13 -2.18 -11.88
C HIS A 36 16.37 -2.07 -12.77
N ILE A 37 17.43 -1.40 -12.33
CA ILE A 37 18.70 -1.32 -13.06
C ILE A 37 19.27 -2.72 -13.29
N LEU A 38 19.32 -3.56 -12.26
CA LEU A 38 19.73 -4.96 -12.40
C LEU A 38 18.86 -5.71 -13.42
N ASN A 39 17.55 -5.52 -13.36
CA ASN A 39 16.64 -6.14 -14.31
C ASN A 39 16.90 -5.67 -15.76
N LEU A 40 17.17 -4.39 -15.97
CA LEU A 40 17.57 -3.85 -17.29
C LEU A 40 18.85 -4.53 -17.80
N LEU A 41 19.87 -4.70 -16.95
CA LEU A 41 21.13 -5.37 -17.30
C LEU A 41 20.94 -6.84 -17.69
N THR A 42 19.88 -7.49 -17.20
CA THR A 42 19.53 -8.88 -17.57
C THR A 42 18.59 -8.97 -18.78
N GLY A 43 18.30 -7.87 -19.47
CA GLY A 43 17.34 -7.84 -20.57
C GLY A 43 15.89 -8.08 -20.10
N LYS A 44 15.54 -7.58 -18.91
CA LYS A 44 14.22 -7.71 -18.26
C LYS A 44 13.81 -9.14 -17.88
N ARG A 45 14.75 -10.09 -17.86
CA ARG A 45 14.50 -11.50 -17.55
C ARG A 45 13.97 -11.72 -16.13
N LEU A 46 14.27 -10.84 -15.18
CA LEU A 46 13.77 -10.97 -13.80
C LEU A 46 12.26 -10.74 -13.70
N ASN A 47 11.59 -10.18 -14.71
CA ASN A 47 10.13 -10.03 -14.71
C ASN A 47 9.39 -11.37 -14.58
N VAL A 48 10.01 -12.51 -14.93
CA VAL A 48 9.48 -13.86 -14.69
C VAL A 48 9.31 -14.18 -13.19
N LEU A 49 9.87 -13.36 -12.30
CA LEU A 49 9.68 -13.42 -10.85
C LEU A 49 8.42 -12.68 -10.39
N GLY A 50 7.60 -12.13 -11.29
CA GLY A 50 6.30 -11.55 -10.95
C GLY A 50 5.23 -12.57 -10.55
N VAL A 51 4.08 -12.07 -10.10
CA VAL A 51 2.93 -12.92 -9.77
C VAL A 51 2.32 -13.43 -11.06
N TRP A 52 2.30 -14.75 -11.23
CA TRP A 52 1.56 -15.41 -12.31
C TRP A 52 0.34 -16.13 -11.72
N PRO A 53 -0.88 -15.58 -11.89
CA PRO A 53 -2.05 -16.06 -11.17
C PRO A 53 -2.37 -17.52 -11.44
N ARG A 54 -2.66 -18.27 -10.38
CA ARG A 54 -3.02 -19.70 -10.39
C ARG A 54 -1.93 -20.66 -10.91
N HIS A 55 -0.70 -20.19 -11.05
CA HIS A 55 0.47 -21.04 -11.35
C HIS A 55 1.39 -21.15 -10.14
N LEU A 56 1.80 -22.37 -9.77
CA LEU A 56 2.70 -22.60 -8.62
C LEU A 56 4.02 -21.82 -8.72
N THR A 57 4.58 -21.73 -9.93
CA THR A 57 5.79 -20.95 -10.20
C THR A 57 5.58 -19.45 -10.00
N GLY A 58 4.34 -18.96 -10.08
CA GLY A 58 3.96 -17.57 -9.86
C GLY A 58 3.91 -17.15 -8.39
N LEU A 59 3.91 -18.10 -7.44
CA LEU A 59 3.86 -17.78 -6.00
C LEU A 59 5.11 -17.03 -5.51
N LYS A 60 6.27 -17.23 -6.15
CA LYS A 60 7.47 -16.42 -5.86
C LYS A 60 7.21 -14.92 -6.06
N GLY A 61 6.30 -14.58 -6.97
CA GLY A 61 5.89 -13.21 -7.23
C GLY A 61 5.23 -12.52 -6.06
N VAL A 62 4.65 -13.26 -5.11
CA VAL A 62 4.07 -12.67 -3.89
C VAL A 62 5.11 -11.79 -3.17
N ILE A 63 6.37 -12.22 -3.18
CA ILE A 63 7.47 -11.50 -2.54
C ILE A 63 8.19 -10.57 -3.52
N PHE A 64 8.46 -11.03 -4.75
CA PHE A 64 9.35 -10.32 -5.67
C PHE A 64 8.68 -9.28 -6.57
N ALA A 65 7.38 -9.43 -6.86
CA ALA A 65 6.66 -8.55 -7.79
C ALA A 65 6.76 -7.05 -7.44
N PRO A 66 6.70 -6.62 -6.15
CA PRO A 66 6.82 -5.20 -5.79
C PRO A 66 8.13 -4.54 -6.24
N PHE A 67 9.20 -5.30 -6.45
CA PHE A 67 10.53 -4.79 -6.80
C PHE A 67 10.80 -4.77 -8.31
N LEU A 68 9.88 -5.30 -9.11
CA LEU A 68 10.03 -5.46 -10.56
C LEU A 68 9.13 -4.46 -11.28
N HIS A 69 9.64 -3.84 -12.33
CA HIS A 69 8.87 -2.88 -13.13
C HIS A 69 9.11 -3.14 -14.62
N ALA A 70 8.05 -2.99 -15.41
CA ALA A 70 8.06 -3.29 -16.85
C ALA A 70 8.98 -2.33 -17.64
N ASP A 71 9.03 -1.07 -17.22
CA ASP A 71 9.79 0.02 -17.84
C ASP A 71 10.03 1.15 -16.84
N ILE A 72 10.80 2.16 -17.27
CA ILE A 72 11.19 3.29 -16.45
C ILE A 72 9.99 4.18 -16.09
N ASN A 73 9.02 4.37 -17.00
CA ASN A 73 7.83 5.18 -16.71
C ASN A 73 7.01 4.52 -15.60
N HIS A 74 6.83 3.20 -15.68
CA HIS A 74 6.15 2.43 -14.65
C HIS A 74 6.85 2.63 -13.29
N LEU A 75 8.18 2.51 -13.20
CA LEU A 75 8.91 2.77 -11.96
C LEU A 75 8.82 4.24 -11.48
N PHE A 76 8.95 5.18 -12.40
CA PHE A 76 8.93 6.61 -12.11
C PHE A 76 7.60 7.02 -11.46
N PHE A 77 6.48 6.60 -12.02
CA PHE A 77 5.16 6.89 -11.47
C PHE A 77 4.86 6.17 -10.15
N ASN A 78 5.61 5.11 -9.81
CA ASN A 78 5.53 4.48 -8.49
C ASN A 78 6.43 5.15 -7.45
N THR A 79 7.44 5.93 -7.86
CA THR A 79 8.47 6.46 -6.95
C THR A 79 7.89 7.43 -5.92
N ILE A 80 7.13 8.44 -6.35
CA ILE A 80 6.57 9.46 -5.45
C ILE A 80 5.54 8.84 -4.50
N PRO A 81 4.54 8.07 -4.97
CA PRO A 81 3.55 7.49 -4.06
C PRO A 81 4.18 6.48 -3.09
N LEU A 82 5.15 5.67 -3.54
CA LEU A 82 5.85 4.73 -2.68
C LEU A 82 6.61 5.44 -1.57
N PHE A 83 7.33 6.51 -1.88
CA PHE A 83 8.05 7.32 -0.90
C PHE A 83 7.10 7.90 0.16
N LEU A 84 6.08 8.64 -0.28
CA LEU A 84 5.17 9.35 0.62
C LEU A 84 4.34 8.38 1.49
N LEU A 85 3.78 7.33 0.89
CA LEU A 85 2.95 6.39 1.65
C LEU A 85 3.78 5.56 2.62
N THR A 86 5.02 5.22 2.26
CA THR A 86 5.95 4.56 3.19
C THR A 86 6.20 5.44 4.41
N ASP A 87 6.48 6.72 4.19
CA ASP A 87 6.70 7.70 5.25
C ASP A 87 5.48 7.84 6.16
N PHE A 88 4.28 7.93 5.58
CA PHE A 88 3.03 8.03 6.33
C PHE A 88 2.70 6.77 7.13
N VAL A 89 2.93 5.58 6.58
CA VAL A 89 2.76 4.33 7.33
C VAL A 89 3.80 4.24 8.45
N LEU A 90 5.04 4.70 8.23
CA LEU A 90 6.06 4.82 9.29
C LEU A 90 5.62 5.76 10.41
N ILE A 91 5.03 6.91 10.09
CA ILE A 91 4.49 7.84 11.10
C ILE A 91 3.33 7.19 11.86
N ALA A 92 2.43 6.51 11.16
CA ALA A 92 1.25 5.89 11.76
C ALA A 92 1.56 4.65 12.62
N THR A 93 2.63 3.92 12.31
CA THR A 93 2.88 2.57 12.88
C THR A 93 4.23 2.42 13.59
N GLY A 94 5.16 3.36 13.40
CA GLY A 94 6.48 3.34 14.01
C GLY A 94 7.26 2.06 13.71
N GLN A 95 7.60 1.31 14.77
CA GLN A 95 8.37 0.06 14.65
C GLN A 95 7.59 -1.08 13.96
N SER A 96 6.24 -1.03 13.98
CA SER A 96 5.40 -2.04 13.34
C SER A 96 5.35 -1.94 11.81
N PHE A 97 5.96 -0.90 11.22
CA PHE A 97 5.98 -0.67 9.77
C PHE A 97 6.34 -1.92 8.96
N TRP A 98 7.38 -2.65 9.37
CA TRP A 98 7.85 -3.82 8.63
C TRP A 98 6.84 -4.98 8.66
N LEU A 99 6.17 -5.18 9.80
CA LEU A 99 5.11 -6.18 9.93
C LEU A 99 3.92 -5.82 9.04
N ILE A 100 3.46 -4.56 9.09
CA ILE A 100 2.35 -4.06 8.28
C ILE A 100 2.66 -4.18 6.79
N SER A 101 3.85 -3.77 6.37
CA SER A 101 4.30 -3.86 4.98
C SER A 101 4.39 -5.30 4.50
N THR A 102 4.90 -6.20 5.34
CA THR A 102 4.97 -7.64 5.02
C THR A 102 3.59 -8.25 4.84
N LEU A 103 2.64 -7.94 5.74
CA LEU A 103 1.25 -8.39 5.62
C LEU A 103 0.61 -7.89 4.32
N ILE A 104 0.79 -6.60 3.99
CA ILE A 104 0.28 -6.02 2.75
C ILE A 104 0.88 -6.69 1.52
N ILE A 105 2.21 -6.87 1.46
CA ILE A 105 2.88 -7.54 0.34
C ILE A 105 2.34 -8.96 0.15
N VAL A 106 2.28 -9.74 1.24
CA VAL A 106 1.85 -11.14 1.19
C VAL A 106 0.38 -11.25 0.79
N LEU A 107 -0.51 -10.52 1.46
CA LEU A 107 -1.95 -10.57 1.18
C LEU A 107 -2.27 -10.04 -0.22
N SER A 108 -1.67 -8.91 -0.61
CA SER A 108 -1.86 -8.36 -1.97
C SER A 108 -1.41 -9.36 -3.02
N GLY A 109 -0.21 -9.92 -2.88
CA GLY A 109 0.34 -10.90 -3.83
C GLY A 109 -0.48 -12.17 -3.90
N LEU A 110 -0.94 -12.70 -2.76
CA LEU A 110 -1.79 -13.90 -2.71
C LEU A 110 -3.16 -13.66 -3.33
N PHE A 111 -3.81 -12.53 -3.01
CA PHE A 111 -5.09 -12.18 -3.62
C PHE A 111 -4.94 -12.03 -5.14
N THR A 112 -3.92 -11.33 -5.61
CA THR A 112 -3.63 -11.22 -7.06
C THR A 112 -3.34 -12.58 -7.68
N TRP A 113 -2.64 -13.47 -6.97
CA TRP A 113 -2.38 -14.81 -7.46
C TRP A 113 -3.66 -15.65 -7.62
N ILE A 114 -4.64 -15.46 -6.74
CA ILE A 114 -5.93 -16.17 -6.79
C ILE A 114 -6.85 -15.60 -7.88
N THR A 115 -7.00 -14.28 -7.95
CA THR A 115 -8.06 -13.61 -8.71
C THR A 115 -7.58 -12.94 -10.00
N GLY A 116 -6.28 -12.71 -10.14
CA GLY A 116 -5.70 -11.98 -11.27
C GLY A 116 -5.88 -12.71 -12.60
N ARG A 117 -5.92 -11.93 -13.70
CA ARG A 117 -5.97 -12.46 -15.06
C ARG A 117 -4.72 -13.27 -15.40
N ASN A 118 -4.76 -14.03 -16.50
CA ASN A 118 -3.60 -14.80 -16.95
C ASN A 118 -2.52 -13.90 -17.56
N ALA A 119 -1.78 -13.20 -16.71
CA ALA A 119 -0.66 -12.33 -17.04
C ALA A 119 0.38 -12.39 -15.91
N ILE A 120 1.58 -11.86 -16.16
CA ILE A 120 2.56 -11.65 -15.10
C ILE A 120 2.37 -10.25 -14.52
N HIS A 121 2.02 -10.18 -13.24
CA HIS A 121 1.81 -8.94 -12.50
C HIS A 121 3.09 -8.55 -11.77
N ILE A 122 3.58 -7.33 -12.02
CA ILE A 122 4.77 -6.74 -11.41
C ILE A 122 4.50 -5.27 -11.09
N GLY A 123 5.25 -4.70 -10.15
CA GLY A 123 5.19 -3.29 -9.79
C GLY A 123 4.91 -3.10 -8.31
N ALA A 124 5.42 -2.00 -7.75
CA ALA A 124 5.16 -1.62 -6.36
C ALA A 124 3.71 -1.14 -6.13
N SER A 125 2.93 -0.96 -7.19
CA SER A 125 1.62 -0.32 -7.13
C SER A 125 0.60 -1.08 -6.27
N GLY A 126 0.67 -2.41 -6.21
CA GLY A 126 -0.15 -3.19 -5.27
C GLY A 126 0.13 -2.83 -3.80
N VAL A 127 1.40 -2.65 -3.44
CA VAL A 127 1.83 -2.21 -2.10
C VAL A 127 1.39 -0.77 -1.83
N ILE A 128 1.54 0.12 -2.81
CA ILE A 128 1.08 1.52 -2.74
C ILE A 128 -0.44 1.57 -2.47
N MET A 129 -1.24 0.78 -3.19
CA MET A 129 -2.68 0.68 -2.93
C MET A 129 -2.98 0.09 -1.55
N GLY A 130 -2.17 -0.86 -1.07
CA GLY A 130 -2.30 -1.39 0.28
C GLY A 130 -1.97 -0.37 1.37
N TYR A 131 -0.92 0.42 1.23
CA TYR A 131 -0.66 1.52 2.16
C TYR A 131 -1.77 2.56 2.13
N TRP A 132 -2.29 2.87 0.95
CA TRP A 132 -3.42 3.80 0.84
C TRP A 132 -4.67 3.24 1.54
N GLY A 133 -5.06 1.98 1.29
CA GLY A 133 -6.16 1.33 1.99
C GLY A 133 -5.98 1.28 3.50
N PHE A 134 -4.76 0.98 3.96
CA PHE A 134 -4.40 0.96 5.37
C PHE A 134 -4.59 2.35 6.03
N LEU A 135 -4.10 3.41 5.39
CA LEU A 135 -4.20 4.78 5.92
C LEU A 135 -5.63 5.33 5.86
N VAL A 136 -6.41 5.02 4.80
CA VAL A 136 -7.83 5.36 4.72
C VAL A 136 -8.60 4.72 5.86
N CYS A 137 -8.35 3.44 6.13
CA CYS A 137 -8.93 2.74 7.27
C CYS A 137 -8.60 3.45 8.58
N LEU A 138 -7.32 3.78 8.83
CA LEU A 138 -6.92 4.51 10.03
C LEU A 138 -7.57 5.90 10.14
N ALA A 139 -7.71 6.63 9.03
CA ALA A 139 -8.37 7.94 9.03
C ALA A 139 -9.84 7.86 9.44
N VAL A 140 -10.54 6.79 9.05
CA VAL A 140 -11.94 6.57 9.41
C VAL A 140 -12.06 6.11 10.87
N THR A 141 -11.17 5.24 11.33
CA THR A 141 -11.31 4.60 12.66
C THR A 141 -10.67 5.39 13.79
N GLN A 142 -9.58 6.09 13.51
CA GLN A 142 -8.78 6.84 14.46
C GLN A 142 -8.45 8.20 13.81
N PRO A 143 -9.47 9.06 13.59
CA PRO A 143 -9.28 10.32 12.89
C PRO A 143 -8.36 11.23 13.69
N THR A 144 -7.12 11.35 13.21
CA THR A 144 -6.20 12.41 13.60
C THR A 144 -6.15 13.43 12.48
N VAL A 145 -5.77 14.67 12.80
CA VAL A 145 -5.53 15.71 11.79
C VAL A 145 -4.60 15.19 10.70
N PHE A 146 -3.54 14.47 11.09
CA PHE A 146 -2.59 13.83 10.18
C PHE A 146 -3.27 12.83 9.23
N ASN A 147 -4.03 11.87 9.76
CA ASN A 147 -4.68 10.84 8.94
C ASN A 147 -5.68 11.44 7.95
N VAL A 148 -6.45 12.45 8.38
CA VAL A 148 -7.43 13.15 7.53
C VAL A 148 -6.74 13.97 6.45
N VAL A 149 -5.71 14.75 6.80
CA VAL A 149 -4.92 15.54 5.84
C VAL A 149 -4.27 14.62 4.81
N ILE A 150 -3.73 13.48 5.21
CA ILE A 150 -3.18 12.50 4.27
C ILE A 150 -4.24 12.01 3.29
N VAL A 151 -5.41 11.57 3.77
CA VAL A 151 -6.46 11.08 2.86
C VAL A 151 -6.87 12.16 1.86
N VAL A 152 -6.99 13.42 2.29
CA VAL A 152 -7.33 14.55 1.40
C VAL A 152 -6.22 14.85 0.41
N VAL A 153 -4.96 14.91 0.85
CA VAL A 153 -3.79 15.14 -0.02
C VAL A 153 -3.65 14.00 -1.03
N MET A 154 -3.88 12.75 -0.62
CA MET A 154 -3.84 11.60 -1.51
C MET A 154 -5.03 11.60 -2.49
N LEU A 155 -6.25 11.96 -2.06
CA LEU A 155 -7.38 12.12 -2.99
C LEU A 155 -7.11 13.19 -4.06
N TYR A 156 -6.45 14.29 -3.68
CA TYR A 156 -6.13 15.39 -4.58
C TYR A 156 -4.93 15.09 -5.51
N TYR A 157 -3.78 14.68 -4.96
CA TYR A 157 -2.55 14.42 -5.73
C TYR A 157 -2.54 13.06 -6.42
N LEU A 158 -3.29 12.10 -5.88
CA LEU A 158 -3.31 10.71 -6.33
C LEU A 158 -4.71 10.28 -6.78
N GLY A 159 -5.57 11.20 -7.24
CA GLY A 159 -6.80 10.84 -7.93
C GLY A 159 -6.57 9.84 -9.09
N GLY A 160 -5.38 9.89 -9.72
CA GLY A 160 -4.92 8.86 -10.66
C GLY A 160 -4.77 7.46 -10.07
N LEU A 161 -4.44 7.30 -8.78
CA LEU A 161 -4.46 6.00 -8.10
C LEU A 161 -5.87 5.45 -7.97
N PHE A 162 -6.87 6.30 -7.72
CA PHE A 162 -8.27 5.84 -7.72
C PHE A 162 -8.69 5.36 -9.11
N LEU A 163 -8.30 6.09 -10.17
CA LEU A 163 -8.57 5.67 -11.54
C LEU A 163 -7.89 4.33 -11.90
N ASN A 164 -6.76 4.01 -11.28
CA ASN A 164 -6.06 2.74 -11.44
C ASN A 164 -6.80 1.53 -10.84
N LEU A 165 -7.88 1.73 -10.08
CA LEU A 165 -8.77 0.65 -9.65
C LEU A 165 -9.69 0.16 -10.78
N PHE A 166 -9.83 0.94 -11.85
CA PHE A 166 -10.64 0.58 -12.99
C PHE A 166 -9.77 -0.04 -14.10
N PRO A 167 -10.34 -0.96 -14.91
CA PRO A 167 -9.64 -1.52 -16.05
C PRO A 167 -9.11 -0.41 -16.98
N SER A 168 -7.79 -0.36 -17.14
CA SER A 168 -7.09 0.69 -17.89
C SER A 168 -6.01 0.06 -18.78
N GLY A 169 -6.42 -0.47 -19.92
CA GLY A 169 -5.53 -1.15 -20.87
C GLY A 169 -4.94 -2.47 -20.37
N GLU A 170 -4.27 -3.20 -21.27
CA GLU A 170 -3.70 -4.53 -20.97
C GLU A 170 -2.38 -4.48 -20.20
N SER A 171 -1.73 -3.31 -20.14
CA SER A 171 -0.44 -3.12 -19.46
C SER A 171 -0.57 -2.83 -17.95
N VAL A 172 -1.75 -2.44 -17.48
CA VAL A 172 -2.00 -2.09 -16.07
C VAL A 172 -2.62 -3.27 -15.34
N SER A 173 -2.02 -3.63 -14.21
CA SER A 173 -2.50 -4.67 -13.29
C SER A 173 -3.57 -4.10 -12.35
N PHE A 174 -4.75 -3.78 -12.88
CA PHE A 174 -5.84 -3.24 -12.06
C PHE A 174 -6.30 -4.24 -10.99
N GLU A 175 -6.24 -5.55 -11.26
CA GLU A 175 -6.54 -6.60 -10.29
C GLU A 175 -5.57 -6.52 -9.10
N GLY A 176 -4.28 -6.32 -9.40
CA GLY A 176 -3.25 -6.10 -8.38
C GLY A 176 -3.51 -4.87 -7.51
N HIS A 177 -4.07 -3.80 -8.09
CA HIS A 177 -4.42 -2.60 -7.34
C HIS A 177 -5.60 -2.83 -6.39
N ILE A 178 -6.67 -3.49 -6.87
CA ILE A 178 -7.82 -3.85 -6.03
C ILE A 178 -7.38 -4.78 -4.91
N CYS A 179 -6.61 -5.83 -5.23
CA CYS A 179 -6.07 -6.77 -4.26
C CYS A 179 -5.18 -6.07 -3.22
N GLY A 180 -4.35 -5.12 -3.65
CA GLY A 180 -3.55 -4.27 -2.77
C GLY A 180 -4.41 -3.47 -1.81
N LEU A 181 -5.40 -2.74 -2.33
CA LEU A 181 -6.35 -1.96 -1.52
C LEU A 181 -7.05 -2.82 -0.46
N VAL A 182 -7.57 -3.98 -0.86
CA VAL A 182 -8.24 -4.94 0.06
C VAL A 182 -7.26 -5.47 1.11
N ALA A 183 -6.03 -5.82 0.71
CA ALA A 183 -4.98 -6.24 1.64
C ALA A 183 -4.64 -5.16 2.68
N GLY A 184 -4.60 -3.90 2.26
CA GLY A 184 -4.43 -2.74 3.14
C GLY A 184 -5.53 -2.60 4.18
N LEU A 185 -6.79 -2.64 3.74
CA LEU A 185 -7.96 -2.57 4.61
C LEU A 185 -7.98 -3.72 5.62
N LEU A 186 -7.69 -4.95 5.17
CA LEU A 186 -7.65 -6.13 6.04
C LEU A 186 -6.49 -6.05 7.05
N THR A 187 -5.32 -5.61 6.61
CA THR A 187 -4.15 -5.43 7.49
C THR A 187 -4.44 -4.38 8.56
N ALA A 188 -5.07 -3.27 8.19
CA ALA A 188 -5.46 -2.24 9.14
C ALA A 188 -6.47 -2.77 10.15
N TYR A 189 -7.48 -3.53 9.72
CA TYR A 189 -8.42 -4.17 10.63
C TYR A 189 -7.72 -5.07 11.66
N ILE A 190 -6.82 -5.95 11.20
CA ILE A 190 -6.05 -6.84 12.08
C ILE A 190 -5.21 -6.03 13.08
N TRP A 191 -4.53 -4.99 12.59
CA TRP A 191 -3.68 -4.11 13.40
C TRP A 191 -4.49 -3.39 14.49
N ILE A 192 -5.59 -2.73 14.11
CA ILE A 192 -6.41 -1.95 15.03
C ILE A 192 -7.02 -2.88 16.09
N GLN A 193 -7.47 -4.09 15.73
CA GLN A 193 -7.98 -5.08 16.69
C GLN A 193 -6.92 -5.49 17.71
N SER A 194 -5.67 -5.69 17.27
CA SER A 194 -4.57 -6.03 18.17
C SER A 194 -4.18 -4.90 19.14
N SER A 195 -4.49 -3.64 18.79
CA SER A 195 -4.16 -2.47 19.60
C SER A 195 -5.15 -2.16 20.73
N GLY A 196 -6.26 -2.87 20.83
CA GLY A 196 -7.22 -2.80 21.95
C GLY A 196 -8.06 -1.52 22.06
N ASN A 197 -7.87 -0.54 21.16
CA ASN A 197 -8.50 0.78 21.23
C ASN A 197 -9.51 1.02 20.09
N ILE A 198 -10.45 0.10 19.86
CA ILE A 198 -11.54 0.32 18.90
C ILE A 198 -12.81 0.73 19.65
N PRO A 199 -13.37 1.92 19.39
CA PRO A 199 -14.73 2.25 19.81
C PRO A 199 -15.72 1.17 19.36
N GLU A 200 -16.60 0.73 20.26
CA GLU A 200 -17.47 -0.44 20.05
C GLU A 200 -18.33 -0.33 18.77
N TYR A 201 -18.75 0.89 18.41
CA TYR A 201 -19.48 1.17 17.17
C TYR A 201 -18.66 0.91 15.90
N LEU A 202 -17.36 1.21 15.91
CA LEU A 202 -16.46 0.89 14.79
C LEU A 202 -16.23 -0.61 14.71
N ALA A 203 -16.03 -1.29 15.85
CA ALA A 203 -15.88 -2.75 15.89
C ALA A 203 -17.12 -3.45 15.28
N TYR A 204 -18.32 -2.93 15.53
CA TYR A 204 -19.56 -3.40 14.92
C TYR A 204 -19.59 -3.18 13.40
N LEU A 205 -19.29 -1.96 12.93
CA LEU A 205 -19.24 -1.64 11.50
C LEU A 205 -18.22 -2.51 10.74
N TRP A 206 -17.08 -2.80 11.35
CA TRP A 206 -16.07 -3.68 10.79
C TRP A 206 -16.55 -5.12 10.65
N ARG A 207 -17.17 -5.67 11.70
CA ARG A 207 -17.77 -7.01 11.64
C ARG A 207 -18.80 -7.10 10.54
N TYR A 208 -19.62 -6.05 10.36
CA TYR A 208 -20.62 -6.00 9.30
C TYR A 208 -19.98 -5.89 7.91
N PHE A 209 -19.03 -4.98 7.72
CA PHE A 209 -18.35 -4.79 6.43
C PHE A 209 -17.59 -6.03 5.97
N PHE A 210 -16.75 -6.63 6.83
CA PHE A 210 -16.02 -7.85 6.46
C PHE A 210 -16.93 -9.07 6.33
N SER A 211 -18.00 -9.18 7.13
CA SER A 211 -18.97 -10.26 6.92
C SER A 211 -19.77 -10.10 5.63
N ALA A 212 -20.02 -8.86 5.18
CA ALA A 212 -20.61 -8.60 3.87
C ALA A 212 -19.66 -8.98 2.73
N ILE A 213 -18.38 -8.61 2.80
CA ILE A 213 -17.36 -9.03 1.82
C ILE A 213 -17.23 -10.56 1.78
N ALA A 214 -17.18 -11.23 2.93
CA ALA A 214 -17.07 -12.68 3.01
C ALA A 214 -18.30 -13.44 2.48
N ARG A 215 -19.43 -12.77 2.25
CA ARG A 215 -20.64 -13.35 1.63
C ARG A 215 -20.70 -13.15 0.12
N ILE A 216 -19.81 -12.32 -0.45
CA ILE A 216 -19.78 -12.01 -1.88
C ILE A 216 -18.84 -12.97 -2.63
N PHE A 217 -17.91 -13.62 -1.93
CA PHE A 217 -17.03 -14.68 -2.44
C PHE A 217 -17.45 -16.03 -1.88
#